data_AF-A0AAV5GWL0-F1
#
_entry.id   AF-A0AAV5GWL0-F1
#
_cell.length_a   1.000
_cell.length_b   1.000
_cell.length_c   1.000
_cell.angle_alpha   90.00
_cell.angle_beta   90.00
_cell.angle_gamma   90.00
#
_symmetry.space_group_name_H-M   'P 1'
#
loop_
_entity.id
_entity.type
_entity.pdbx_description
1 polymer ?
#
loop_
_entity_poly.entity_id
_entity_poly.type
_entity_poly.pdbx_seq_one_letter_code
_entity_poly.pdbx_strand_id
1 'polypeptide(L)'
;MMLRFELTRAPSDRHRLLLQPSRVLHPRYHDARGGGKSTGKAMWVACWRDAVELLAKKGSYKRLNSSAFLDPRTVAAKVHSQLARRVVQEADLAAERIKSWPAEAVKELEDAPLQFVTKDEWRERGAELREAVERRGRRLLAVLDLSPVPDEPDSGEAALSTPSPLPFSIRLSDPPRPPITHYHLARFFADVSLPPASLPPSLEPTPPDAYLSSAEQLLHCVRHPLEQATERLARRFGRREQGKDVEGGGADLMLVSAQALEFAEDLDTAENTLRCRMTQDVVPLVVALERCRLWVGEGWVDVRKTA
;
A
#
# COMPACT_ATOMS: atom_id res chain seq x y z
N MET A 1 6.92 -6.31 -10.62
CA MET A 1 7.30 -5.02 -9.95
C MET A 1 8.81 -5.02 -9.70
N MET A 2 9.51 -3.90 -9.91
CA MET A 2 10.98 -3.80 -9.72
C MET A 2 11.35 -2.64 -8.78
N LEU A 3 12.45 -2.80 -8.05
CA LEU A 3 13.12 -1.79 -7.22
C LEU A 3 14.36 -1.26 -7.93
N ARG A 4 14.58 0.05 -7.87
CA ARG A 4 15.77 0.70 -8.43
C ARG A 4 16.81 0.91 -7.33
N PHE A 5 18.00 0.39 -7.56
CA PHE A 5 19.18 0.65 -6.73
C PHE A 5 20.10 1.61 -7.46
N GLU A 6 20.55 2.65 -6.78
CA GLU A 6 21.51 3.62 -7.29
C GLU A 6 22.83 3.50 -6.55
N LEU A 7 23.92 3.69 -7.29
CA LEU A 7 25.26 3.68 -6.74
C LEU A 7 25.61 5.08 -6.22
N THR A 8 25.80 5.18 -4.91
CA THR A 8 26.14 6.42 -4.19
C THR A 8 27.50 6.31 -3.53
N ARG A 9 28.13 7.43 -3.19
CA ARG A 9 29.38 7.44 -2.40
C ARG A 9 29.06 7.46 -0.91
N ALA A 10 29.76 6.66 -0.12
CA ALA A 10 29.62 6.71 1.33
C ALA A 10 30.06 8.10 1.86
N PRO A 11 29.38 8.65 2.88
CA PRO A 11 29.76 9.95 3.44
C PRO A 11 31.13 9.92 4.13
N SER A 12 31.48 8.80 4.77
CA SER A 12 32.73 8.62 5.51
C SER A 12 33.91 8.16 4.64
N ASP A 13 33.65 7.50 3.51
CA ASP A 13 34.68 6.95 2.63
C ASP A 13 34.37 7.27 1.16
N ARG A 14 35.19 8.13 0.57
CA ARG A 14 35.02 8.58 -0.83
C ARG A 14 35.26 7.48 -1.86
N HIS A 15 35.97 6.40 -1.48
CA HIS A 15 36.33 5.31 -2.37
C HIS A 15 35.29 4.17 -2.35
N ARG A 16 34.53 4.05 -1.26
CA ARG A 16 33.48 3.04 -1.14
C ARG A 16 32.20 3.47 -1.84
N LEU A 17 31.77 2.65 -2.79
CA LEU A 17 30.52 2.84 -3.52
C LEU A 17 29.44 1.95 -2.92
N LEU A 18 28.34 2.55 -2.48
CA LEU A 18 27.22 1.86 -1.85
C LEU A 18 26.05 1.79 -2.82
N LEU A 19 25.46 0.61 -2.96
CA LEU A 19 24.18 0.47 -3.62
C LEU A 19 23.07 0.78 -2.62
N GLN A 20 22.24 1.77 -2.95
CA GLN A 20 21.14 2.20 -2.10
C GLN A 20 19.82 2.16 -2.85
N PRO A 21 18.71 1.75 -2.20
CA PRO A 21 17.41 1.83 -2.82
C PRO A 21 17.06 3.30 -3.09
N SER A 22 16.55 3.56 -4.29
CA SER A 22 16.28 4.89 -4.82
C SER A 22 14.86 4.97 -5.34
N ARG A 23 14.25 6.17 -5.23
CA ARG A 23 12.93 6.48 -5.81
C ARG A 23 11.78 5.54 -5.36
N VAL A 24 11.92 4.89 -4.19
CA VAL A 24 10.84 4.11 -3.58
C VAL A 24 9.76 5.04 -3.03
N LEU A 25 10.19 6.12 -2.36
CA LEU A 25 9.31 7.16 -1.81
C LEU A 25 8.68 8.01 -2.93
N HIS A 26 7.53 8.61 -2.63
CA HIS A 26 6.85 9.50 -3.56
C HIS A 26 7.66 10.81 -3.72
N PRO A 27 7.83 11.35 -4.96
CA PRO A 27 8.68 12.52 -5.20
C PRO A 27 8.35 13.74 -4.35
N ARG A 28 7.07 13.97 -4.04
CA ARG A 28 6.60 15.06 -3.15
C ARG A 28 7.22 15.00 -1.74
N TYR A 29 7.50 13.81 -1.24
CA TYR A 29 8.04 13.58 0.11
C TYR A 29 9.52 13.19 0.07
N HIS A 30 10.15 13.25 -1.10
CA HIS A 30 11.57 12.98 -1.23
C HIS A 30 12.33 14.28 -0.92
N ASP A 31 13.14 14.27 0.13
CA ASP A 31 14.03 15.39 0.42
C ASP A 31 14.99 15.62 -0.75
N ALA A 32 14.82 16.73 -1.45
CA ALA A 32 15.75 17.16 -2.51
C ALA A 32 17.18 17.29 -1.98
N ARG A 33 17.35 17.51 -0.66
CA ARG A 33 18.64 17.68 0.02
C ARG A 33 19.26 16.37 0.51
N GLY A 34 18.46 15.30 0.67
CA GLY A 34 18.90 14.02 1.23
C GLY A 34 19.49 13.04 0.21
N GLY A 35 19.46 13.39 -1.07
CA GLY A 35 20.05 12.57 -2.13
C GLY A 35 21.58 12.57 -2.02
N GLY A 36 22.15 11.50 -1.46
CA GLY A 36 23.58 11.25 -1.58
C GLY A 36 24.02 11.39 -3.04
N LYS A 37 25.26 11.86 -3.28
CA LYS A 37 25.77 12.14 -4.63
C LYS A 37 25.70 10.87 -5.50
N SER A 38 24.61 10.74 -6.25
CA SER A 38 24.37 9.63 -7.16
C SER A 38 25.41 9.67 -8.26
N THR A 39 25.96 8.51 -8.60
CA THR A 39 26.94 8.40 -9.69
C THR A 39 26.29 8.33 -11.07
N GLY A 40 24.95 8.40 -11.13
CA GLY A 40 24.16 8.19 -12.35
C GLY A 40 24.02 6.72 -12.75
N LYS A 41 24.75 5.80 -12.11
CA LYS A 41 24.65 4.36 -12.34
C LYS A 41 23.58 3.74 -11.44
N ALA A 42 22.72 2.94 -12.05
CA ALA A 42 21.62 2.27 -11.36
C ALA A 42 21.44 0.84 -11.88
N MET A 43 20.76 0.02 -11.08
CA MET A 43 20.29 -1.29 -11.48
C MET A 43 18.86 -1.53 -10.99
N TRP A 44 18.15 -2.45 -11.65
CA TRP A 44 16.81 -2.86 -11.27
C TRP A 44 16.84 -4.29 -10.71
N VAL A 45 16.12 -4.50 -9.62
CA VAL A 45 16.02 -5.79 -8.93
C VAL A 45 14.54 -6.09 -8.74
N ALA A 46 14.15 -7.37 -8.73
CA ALA A 46 12.79 -7.74 -8.37
C ALA A 46 12.44 -7.21 -6.96
N CYS A 47 11.20 -6.75 -6.77
CA CYS A 47 10.70 -6.30 -5.47
C CYS A 47 10.39 -7.51 -4.57
N TRP A 48 11.44 -8.16 -4.08
CA TRP A 48 11.37 -9.37 -3.25
C TRP A 48 12.60 -9.41 -2.34
N ARG A 49 12.39 -9.58 -1.03
CA ARG A 49 13.47 -9.55 -0.03
C ARG A 49 14.59 -10.53 -0.37
N ASP A 50 14.25 -11.78 -0.67
CA ASP A 50 15.24 -12.83 -0.94
C ASP A 50 16.06 -12.55 -2.19
N ALA A 51 15.45 -11.96 -3.23
CA ALA A 51 16.18 -11.56 -4.43
C ALA A 51 17.24 -10.49 -4.13
N VAL A 52 16.94 -9.54 -3.25
CA VAL A 52 17.90 -8.51 -2.83
C VAL A 52 19.00 -9.11 -1.97
N GLU A 53 18.67 -10.03 -1.06
CA GLU A 53 19.66 -10.72 -0.23
C GLU A 53 20.58 -11.64 -1.04
N LEU A 54 20.03 -12.39 -2.00
CA LEU A 54 20.81 -13.23 -2.92
C LEU A 54 21.74 -12.38 -3.78
N LEU A 55 21.26 -11.23 -4.26
CA LEU A 55 22.08 -10.29 -5.00
C LEU A 55 23.22 -9.72 -4.14
N ALA A 56 22.94 -9.38 -2.89
CA ALA A 56 23.95 -8.91 -1.94
C ALA A 56 25.01 -9.98 -1.68
N LYS A 57 24.60 -11.23 -1.41
CA LYS A 57 25.49 -12.39 -1.18
C LYS A 57 26.40 -12.67 -2.38
N LYS A 58 25.89 -12.50 -3.61
CA LYS A 58 26.68 -12.69 -4.83
C LYS A 58 27.85 -11.71 -4.95
N GLY A 59 27.72 -10.48 -4.42
CA GLY A 59 28.77 -9.45 -4.43
C GLY A 59 29.22 -8.95 -5.81
N SER A 60 28.64 -9.48 -6.89
CA SER A 60 28.97 -9.13 -8.28
C SER A 60 27.75 -8.60 -8.99
N TYR A 61 27.80 -7.31 -9.35
CA TYR A 61 26.67 -6.59 -9.94
C TYR A 61 26.96 -6.22 -11.39
N LYS A 62 26.15 -6.75 -12.31
CA LYS A 62 26.33 -6.55 -13.75
C LYS A 62 26.35 -5.06 -14.10
N ARG A 63 27.38 -4.62 -14.83
CA ARG A 63 27.58 -3.23 -15.32
C ARG A 63 27.76 -2.16 -14.23
N LEU A 64 27.99 -2.56 -12.98
CA LEU A 64 28.37 -1.63 -11.91
C LEU A 64 29.87 -1.74 -11.62
N ASN A 65 30.37 -0.80 -10.80
CA ASN A 65 31.76 -0.80 -10.39
C ASN A 65 32.06 -2.06 -9.55
N SER A 66 33.25 -2.65 -9.69
CA SER A 66 33.69 -3.79 -8.89
C SER A 66 33.79 -3.48 -7.39
N SER A 67 33.95 -2.21 -7.02
CA SER A 67 33.92 -1.76 -5.62
C SER A 67 32.51 -1.45 -5.09
N ALA A 68 31.47 -1.65 -5.91
CA ALA A 68 30.10 -1.51 -5.45
C ALA A 68 29.82 -2.54 -4.35
N PHE A 69 29.15 -2.08 -3.30
CA PHE A 69 28.83 -2.91 -2.14
C PHE A 69 27.37 -2.74 -1.73
N LEU A 70 26.72 -3.85 -1.40
CA LEU A 70 25.34 -3.92 -0.94
C LEU A 70 25.33 -4.68 0.39
N ASP A 71 25.14 -4.00 1.52
CA ASP A 71 24.96 -4.69 2.80
C ASP A 71 23.54 -5.30 2.87
N PRO A 72 23.38 -6.63 2.87
CA PRO A 72 22.06 -7.26 2.74
C PRO A 72 21.08 -6.81 3.83
N ARG A 73 21.53 -6.80 5.09
CA ARG A 73 20.66 -6.50 6.24
C ARG A 73 20.21 -5.05 6.24
N THR A 74 21.16 -4.12 6.13
CA THR A 74 20.85 -2.68 6.11
C THR A 74 20.00 -2.32 4.90
N VAL A 75 20.29 -2.89 3.74
CA VAL A 75 19.53 -2.60 2.52
C VAL A 75 18.12 -3.17 2.61
N ALA A 76 17.96 -4.41 3.07
CA ALA A 76 16.64 -5.00 3.23
C ALA A 76 15.79 -4.20 4.23
N ALA A 77 16.36 -3.84 5.38
CA ALA A 77 15.70 -2.96 6.35
C ALA A 77 15.32 -1.62 5.71
N LYS A 78 16.24 -0.97 4.99
CA LYS A 78 16.00 0.32 4.33
C LYS A 78 14.90 0.23 3.27
N VAL A 79 14.87 -0.82 2.44
CA VAL A 79 13.80 -1.04 1.46
C VAL A 79 12.48 -1.25 2.20
N HIS A 80 12.46 -2.08 3.24
CA HIS A 80 11.27 -2.37 4.02
C HIS A 80 10.66 -1.07 4.58
N SER A 81 11.47 -0.25 5.24
CA SER A 81 11.04 1.03 5.78
C SER A 81 10.60 2.03 4.71
N GLN A 82 11.27 2.05 3.55
CA GLN A 82 10.85 2.92 2.45
C GLN A 82 9.52 2.48 1.83
N LEU A 83 9.24 1.18 1.75
CA LEU A 83 7.96 0.66 1.27
C LEU A 83 6.84 0.99 2.25
N ALA A 84 7.06 0.80 3.55
CA ALA A 84 6.09 1.16 4.59
C ALA A 84 5.75 2.66 4.55
N ARG A 85 6.78 3.52 4.49
CA ARG A 85 6.58 4.97 4.32
C ARG A 85 5.89 5.32 3.01
N ARG A 86 6.12 4.56 1.93
CA ARG A 86 5.43 4.78 0.66
C ARG A 86 3.92 4.52 0.78
N VAL A 87 3.50 3.53 1.56
CA VAL A 87 2.07 3.29 1.84
C VAL A 87 1.46 4.49 2.56
N VAL A 88 2.11 4.99 3.62
CA VAL A 88 1.67 6.22 4.32
C VAL A 88 1.53 7.41 3.37
N GLN A 89 2.53 7.65 2.53
CA GLN A 89 2.52 8.75 1.56
C GLN A 89 1.38 8.63 0.55
N GLU A 90 1.13 7.42 0.03
CA GLU A 90 0.02 7.22 -0.92
C GLU A 90 -1.35 7.28 -0.24
N ALA A 91 -1.47 6.91 1.03
CA ALA A 91 -2.70 7.09 1.80
C ALA A 91 -3.03 8.58 1.99
N ASP A 92 -2.04 9.38 2.37
CA ASP A 92 -2.16 10.83 2.49
C ASP A 92 -2.54 11.49 1.15
N LEU A 93 -1.85 11.12 0.07
CA LEU A 93 -2.18 11.62 -1.28
C LEU A 93 -3.56 11.18 -1.76
N ALA A 94 -3.95 9.93 -1.53
CA ALA A 94 -5.28 9.44 -1.89
C ALA A 94 -6.36 10.22 -1.12
N ALA A 95 -6.16 10.44 0.17
CA ALA A 95 -7.05 11.25 0.99
C ALA A 95 -7.18 12.69 0.48
N GLU A 96 -6.06 13.37 0.17
CA GLU A 96 -6.09 14.72 -0.40
C GLU A 96 -6.85 14.78 -1.73
N ARG A 97 -6.59 13.82 -2.63
CA ARG A 97 -7.29 13.75 -3.93
C ARG A 97 -8.79 13.54 -3.72
N ILE A 98 -9.18 12.60 -2.86
CA ILE A 98 -10.60 12.33 -2.54
C ILE A 98 -11.28 13.56 -1.92
N LYS A 99 -10.62 14.27 -0.99
CA LYS A 99 -11.13 15.51 -0.39
C LYS A 99 -11.38 16.61 -1.44
N SER A 100 -10.61 16.59 -2.54
CA SER A 100 -10.70 17.54 -3.65
C SER A 100 -11.75 17.20 -4.71
N TRP A 101 -12.40 16.04 -4.61
CA TRP A 101 -13.41 15.64 -5.58
C TRP A 101 -14.59 16.62 -5.67
N PRO A 102 -15.11 16.86 -6.89
CA PRO A 102 -16.33 17.63 -7.08
C PRO A 102 -17.50 16.93 -6.40
N ALA A 103 -18.49 17.71 -5.92
CA ALA A 103 -19.63 17.17 -5.19
C ALA A 103 -20.48 16.24 -6.06
N GLU A 104 -20.44 16.45 -7.38
CA GLU A 104 -21.17 15.71 -8.40
C GLU A 104 -20.51 14.36 -8.73
N ALA A 105 -19.24 14.16 -8.33
CA ALA A 105 -18.49 12.93 -8.65
C ALA A 105 -19.00 11.69 -7.92
N VAL A 106 -19.56 11.89 -6.72
CA VAL A 106 -20.02 10.84 -5.84
C VAL A 106 -21.50 11.11 -5.58
N LYS A 107 -22.40 10.24 -6.05
CA LYS A 107 -23.84 10.44 -5.93
C LYS A 107 -24.34 9.96 -4.57
N GLU A 108 -23.83 8.82 -4.12
CA GLU A 108 -24.12 8.18 -2.84
C GLU A 108 -22.84 7.94 -2.02
N LEU A 109 -22.92 7.87 -0.70
CA LEU A 109 -21.74 7.60 0.15
C LEU A 109 -21.09 6.26 -0.21
N GLU A 110 -21.88 5.30 -0.63
CA GLU A 110 -21.45 3.98 -1.06
C GLU A 110 -20.77 3.99 -2.44
N ASP A 111 -20.85 5.08 -3.19
CA ASP A 111 -20.03 5.29 -4.39
C ASP A 111 -18.61 5.77 -4.03
N ALA A 112 -18.32 6.05 -2.75
CA ALA A 112 -16.98 6.38 -2.31
C ALA A 112 -16.02 5.20 -2.51
N PRO A 113 -14.77 5.43 -2.99
CA PRO A 113 -13.78 4.40 -3.22
C PRO A 113 -13.21 3.80 -1.96
N LEU A 114 -13.43 4.46 -0.83
CA LEU A 114 -12.98 4.04 0.48
C LEU A 114 -14.23 3.84 1.33
N GLN A 115 -14.40 2.63 1.85
CA GLN A 115 -15.47 2.30 2.78
C GLN A 115 -14.89 1.59 3.99
N PHE A 116 -15.27 2.07 5.17
CA PHE A 116 -14.92 1.45 6.43
C PHE A 116 -15.96 0.40 6.79
N VAL A 117 -15.51 -0.79 7.18
CA VAL A 117 -16.34 -1.89 7.67
C VAL A 117 -15.68 -2.55 8.87
N THR A 118 -16.46 -3.16 9.75
CA THR A 118 -15.91 -3.93 10.87
C THR A 118 -15.42 -5.30 10.40
N LYS A 119 -14.58 -5.95 11.21
CA LYS A 119 -14.13 -7.32 10.94
C LYS A 119 -15.28 -8.32 10.90
N ASP A 120 -16.26 -8.15 11.77
CA ASP A 120 -17.43 -9.03 11.85
C ASP A 120 -18.35 -8.82 10.65
N GLU A 121 -18.62 -7.57 10.25
CA GLU A 121 -19.37 -7.26 9.03
C GLU A 121 -18.73 -7.88 7.79
N TRP A 122 -17.40 -7.81 7.66
CA TRP A 122 -16.71 -8.42 6.54
C TRP A 122 -16.76 -9.95 6.57
N ARG A 123 -16.66 -10.56 7.77
CA ARG A 123 -16.75 -12.01 7.94
C ARG A 123 -18.14 -12.54 7.58
N GLU A 124 -19.18 -11.85 8.03
CA GLU A 124 -20.56 -12.26 7.84
C GLU A 124 -21.07 -11.92 6.44
N ARG A 125 -20.69 -10.75 5.91
CA ARG A 125 -21.32 -10.15 4.72
C ARG A 125 -20.33 -9.78 3.62
N GLY A 126 -19.08 -10.23 3.69
CA GLY A 126 -18.05 -9.86 2.70
C GLY A 126 -18.41 -10.19 1.26
N ALA A 127 -19.12 -11.30 1.02
CA ALA A 127 -19.63 -11.66 -0.30
C ALA A 127 -20.72 -10.67 -0.79
N GLU A 128 -21.66 -10.31 0.07
CA GLU A 128 -22.72 -9.33 -0.22
C GLU A 128 -22.14 -7.93 -0.47
N LEU A 129 -21.16 -7.52 0.34
CA LEU A 129 -20.48 -6.23 0.20
C LEU A 129 -19.72 -6.17 -1.13
N ARG A 130 -19.02 -7.25 -1.49
CA ARG A 130 -18.37 -7.36 -2.81
C ARG A 130 -19.39 -7.24 -3.94
N GLU A 131 -20.48 -7.99 -3.87
CA GLU A 131 -21.53 -7.95 -4.89
C GLU A 131 -22.18 -6.56 -4.97
N ALA A 132 -22.37 -5.88 -3.83
CA ALA A 132 -22.90 -4.52 -3.79
C ALA A 132 -21.97 -3.51 -4.48
N VAL A 133 -20.66 -3.65 -4.31
CA VAL A 133 -19.67 -2.85 -5.03
C VAL A 133 -19.74 -3.15 -6.54
N GLU A 134 -19.84 -4.42 -6.92
CA GLU A 134 -19.92 -4.86 -8.33
C GLU A 134 -21.21 -4.39 -9.03
N ARG A 135 -22.36 -4.49 -8.37
CA ARG A 135 -23.66 -4.00 -8.89
C ARG A 135 -23.65 -2.49 -9.17
N ARG A 136 -22.78 -1.73 -8.51
CA ARG A 136 -22.57 -0.30 -8.77
C ARG A 136 -21.59 -0.02 -9.91
N GLY A 137 -21.18 -1.06 -10.66
CA GLY A 137 -20.22 -0.95 -11.76
C GLY A 137 -18.78 -0.75 -11.28
N ARG A 138 -18.48 -1.14 -10.04
CA ARG A 138 -17.17 -0.95 -9.41
C ARG A 138 -16.52 -2.29 -9.13
N ARG A 139 -15.21 -2.27 -8.95
CA ARG A 139 -14.43 -3.44 -8.60
C ARG A 139 -13.74 -3.21 -7.28
N LEU A 140 -13.94 -4.13 -6.35
CA LEU A 140 -13.17 -4.18 -5.11
C LEU A 140 -11.73 -4.57 -5.44
N LEU A 141 -10.79 -3.66 -5.18
CA LEU A 141 -9.37 -3.82 -5.49
C LEU A 141 -8.62 -4.46 -4.33
N ALA A 142 -8.93 -4.03 -3.11
CA ALA A 142 -8.20 -4.45 -1.90
C ALA A 142 -9.07 -4.32 -0.65
N VAL A 143 -8.75 -5.11 0.36
CA VAL A 143 -9.18 -4.92 1.75
C VAL A 143 -7.94 -4.61 2.57
N LEU A 144 -7.94 -3.50 3.30
CA LEU A 144 -6.84 -3.14 4.20
C LEU A 144 -7.31 -3.40 5.63
N ASP A 145 -6.60 -4.27 6.33
CA ASP A 145 -6.79 -4.46 7.77
C ASP A 145 -5.96 -3.41 8.52
N LEU A 146 -6.68 -2.50 9.17
CA LEU A 146 -6.17 -1.37 9.93
C LEU A 146 -6.25 -1.59 11.44
N SER A 147 -6.56 -2.82 11.89
CA SER A 147 -6.51 -3.15 13.31
C SER A 147 -5.07 -3.10 13.83
N PRO A 148 -4.88 -2.78 15.12
CA PRO A 148 -3.57 -2.89 15.77
C PRO A 148 -3.03 -4.33 15.71
N VAL A 149 -1.73 -4.48 15.89
CA VAL A 149 -1.12 -5.81 16.08
C VAL A 149 -1.70 -6.39 17.36
N PRO A 150 -2.28 -7.62 17.36
CA PRO A 150 -2.69 -8.24 18.61
C PRO A 150 -1.47 -8.41 19.53
N ASP A 151 -1.61 -8.03 20.80
CA ASP A 151 -0.53 -8.10 21.80
C ASP A 151 0.00 -9.53 22.01
N GLU A 152 -0.81 -10.54 21.69
CA GLU A 152 -0.45 -11.95 21.74
C GLU A 152 -0.43 -12.53 20.32
N PRO A 153 0.72 -13.03 19.83
CA PRO A 153 0.69 -13.96 18.72
C PRO A 153 0.00 -15.22 19.27
N ASP A 154 -1.27 -15.42 18.92
CA ASP A 154 -1.96 -16.68 19.16
C ASP A 154 -1.01 -17.80 18.71
N SER A 155 -0.41 -18.48 19.68
CA SER A 155 0.80 -19.30 19.50
C SER A 155 0.50 -20.62 18.79
N GLY A 156 -0.60 -20.70 18.06
CA GLY A 156 -1.11 -21.92 17.43
C GLY A 156 -1.06 -21.90 15.91
N GLU A 157 -1.43 -20.79 15.27
CA GLU A 157 -1.56 -20.76 13.82
C GLU A 157 -1.20 -19.37 13.30
N ALA A 158 0.07 -19.19 12.97
CA ALA A 158 0.41 -18.27 11.91
C ALA A 158 -0.32 -18.76 10.66
N ALA A 159 -1.56 -18.31 10.47
CA ALA A 159 -2.21 -18.26 9.18
C ALA A 159 -1.31 -17.35 8.32
N LEU A 160 -0.24 -17.95 7.80
CA LEU A 160 0.25 -17.64 6.48
C LEU A 160 -1.01 -17.68 5.65
N SER A 161 -1.58 -16.50 5.35
CA SER A 161 -2.70 -16.33 4.44
C SER A 161 -2.43 -17.29 3.31
N THR A 162 -3.22 -18.38 3.24
CA THR A 162 -2.86 -19.54 2.44
C THR A 162 -2.56 -19.00 1.07
N PRO A 163 -1.31 -19.09 0.58
CA PRO A 163 -0.91 -18.38 -0.61
C PRO A 163 -1.84 -18.87 -1.71
N SER A 164 -2.76 -18.01 -2.14
CA SER A 164 -3.66 -18.36 -3.23
C SER A 164 -2.74 -18.69 -4.40
N PRO A 165 -2.71 -19.96 -4.86
CA PRO A 165 -1.80 -20.36 -5.90
C PRO A 165 -2.10 -19.51 -7.12
N LEU A 166 -1.13 -18.71 -7.58
CA LEU A 166 -1.29 -17.97 -8.82
C LEU A 166 -1.63 -18.98 -9.92
N PRO A 167 -2.79 -18.86 -10.59
CA PRO A 167 -3.19 -19.84 -11.59
C PRO A 167 -2.39 -19.56 -12.87
N PHE A 168 -1.22 -20.17 -13.02
CA PHE A 168 -0.53 -20.25 -14.31
C PHE A 168 -1.02 -21.43 -15.16
N SER A 169 -2.05 -22.16 -14.69
CA SER A 169 -2.82 -23.08 -15.54
C SER A 169 -3.90 -22.30 -16.29
N ILE A 170 -3.53 -21.72 -17.43
CA ILE A 170 -4.46 -21.05 -18.34
C ILE A 170 -5.36 -22.11 -18.97
N ARG A 171 -6.51 -22.39 -18.36
CA ARG A 171 -7.66 -22.94 -19.08
C ARG A 171 -8.39 -21.75 -19.68
N LEU A 172 -8.65 -21.78 -20.99
CA LEU A 172 -9.34 -20.74 -21.79
C LEU A 172 -10.85 -20.62 -21.48
N SER A 173 -11.29 -21.11 -20.32
CA SER A 173 -12.62 -20.85 -19.78
C SER A 173 -12.55 -19.54 -19.01
N ASP A 174 -13.63 -18.75 -18.96
CA ASP A 174 -13.69 -17.40 -18.38
C ASP A 174 -12.67 -17.18 -17.24
N PRO A 175 -11.81 -16.15 -17.34
CA PRO A 175 -10.72 -15.97 -16.39
C PRO A 175 -11.33 -15.89 -14.98
N PRO A 176 -11.00 -16.82 -14.07
CA PRO A 176 -11.55 -16.81 -12.73
C PRO A 176 -11.26 -15.44 -12.12
N ARG A 177 -12.32 -14.80 -11.58
CA ARG A 177 -12.20 -13.48 -10.95
C ARG A 177 -11.03 -13.53 -9.97
N PRO A 178 -10.03 -12.63 -10.10
CA PRO A 178 -8.87 -12.70 -9.22
C PRO A 178 -9.33 -12.53 -7.76
N PRO A 179 -8.70 -13.26 -6.83
CA PRO A 179 -9.02 -13.15 -5.41
C PRO A 179 -8.79 -11.71 -4.95
N ILE A 180 -9.67 -11.20 -4.09
CA ILE A 180 -9.48 -9.89 -3.46
C ILE A 180 -8.31 -10.01 -2.50
N THR A 181 -7.34 -9.13 -2.65
CA THR A 181 -6.14 -9.17 -1.79
C THR A 181 -6.45 -8.47 -0.46
N HIS A 182 -6.19 -9.18 0.63
CA HIS A 182 -6.33 -8.68 2.00
C HIS A 182 -4.94 -8.30 2.52
N TYR A 183 -4.77 -7.04 2.93
CA TYR A 183 -3.50 -6.49 3.38
C TYR A 183 -3.51 -6.26 4.89
N HIS A 184 -2.73 -7.05 5.63
CA HIS A 184 -2.55 -6.90 7.07
C HIS A 184 -1.40 -5.94 7.37
N LEU A 185 -1.71 -4.63 7.46
CA LEU A 185 -0.68 -3.59 7.55
C LEU A 185 0.12 -3.65 8.84
N ALA A 186 -0.53 -3.95 9.96
CA ALA A 186 0.11 -4.06 11.26
C ALA A 186 1.25 -5.11 11.25
N ARG A 187 1.01 -6.26 10.62
CA ARG A 187 2.00 -7.34 10.44
C ARG A 187 3.18 -6.90 9.57
N PHE A 188 2.91 -6.18 8.48
CA PHE A 188 3.98 -5.65 7.63
C PHE A 188 4.81 -4.58 8.35
N PHE A 189 4.18 -3.74 9.18
CA PHE A 189 4.86 -2.66 9.89
C PHE A 189 5.64 -3.11 11.14
N ALA A 190 5.38 -4.31 11.67
CA ALA A 190 6.02 -4.82 12.89
C ALA A 190 7.56 -4.79 12.83
N ASP A 191 8.15 -5.13 11.68
CA ASP A 191 9.61 -5.18 11.50
C ASP A 191 10.21 -3.91 10.87
N VAL A 192 9.47 -2.80 10.85
CA VAL A 192 9.92 -1.56 10.19
C VAL A 192 10.77 -0.72 11.15
N SER A 193 11.98 -0.39 10.70
CA SER A 193 12.84 0.58 11.38
C SER A 193 12.67 1.97 10.78
N LEU A 194 12.05 2.90 11.50
CA LEU A 194 11.88 4.27 11.04
C LEU A 194 13.11 5.13 11.37
N PRO A 195 13.73 5.78 10.37
CA PRO A 195 14.68 6.84 10.66
C PRO A 195 14.00 8.01 11.40
N PRO A 196 14.74 8.78 12.21
CA PRO A 196 14.23 10.02 12.79
C PRO A 196 13.68 10.97 11.73
N ALA A 197 12.60 11.70 12.04
CA ALA A 197 11.97 12.68 11.15
C ALA A 197 11.63 12.14 9.73
N SER A 198 11.31 10.85 9.64
CA SER A 198 11.04 10.20 8.36
C SER A 198 9.56 10.22 7.95
N LEU A 199 8.67 10.53 8.88
CA LEU A 199 7.25 10.69 8.59
C LEU A 199 6.97 12.11 8.04
N PRO A 200 5.93 12.29 7.21
CA PRO A 200 5.53 13.62 6.76
C PRO A 200 5.23 14.55 7.94
N PRO A 201 5.55 15.85 7.86
CA PRO A 201 5.23 16.80 8.93
C PRO A 201 3.73 16.89 9.25
N SER A 202 2.87 16.67 8.23
CA SER A 202 1.41 16.60 8.39
C SER A 202 0.94 15.42 9.24
N LEU A 203 1.83 14.45 9.48
CA LEU A 203 1.58 13.20 10.19
C LEU A 203 2.63 13.00 11.30
N GLU A 204 3.32 14.06 11.73
CA GLU A 204 4.18 13.97 12.91
C GLU A 204 3.32 13.62 14.13
N PRO A 205 3.72 12.59 14.91
CA PRO A 205 2.96 12.17 16.07
C PRO A 205 2.76 13.35 17.01
N THR A 206 1.52 13.54 17.46
CA THR A 206 1.25 14.53 18.51
C THR A 206 1.92 14.08 19.81
N PRO A 207 2.18 14.97 20.79
CA PRO A 207 2.82 14.58 22.06
C PRO A 207 2.28 13.31 22.74
N PRO A 208 0.96 13.00 22.76
CA PRO A 208 0.48 11.73 23.31
C PRO A 208 0.88 10.49 22.48
N ASP A 209 1.19 10.66 21.20
CA ASP A 209 1.56 9.57 20.27
C ASP A 209 3.05 9.21 20.33
N ALA A 210 3.85 9.96 21.11
CA ALA A 210 5.30 9.75 21.21
C ALA A 210 5.70 8.38 21.81
N TYR A 211 4.76 7.71 22.48
CA TYR A 211 4.96 6.39 23.09
C TYR A 211 4.56 5.23 22.17
N LEU A 212 3.92 5.51 21.03
CA LEU A 212 3.53 4.48 20.07
C LEU A 212 4.78 3.83 19.45
N SER A 213 4.71 2.52 19.26
CA SER A 213 5.69 1.78 18.46
C SER A 213 5.73 2.33 17.03
N SER A 214 6.83 2.09 16.31
CA SER A 214 6.94 2.50 14.90
C SER A 214 5.82 1.91 14.03
N ALA A 215 5.34 0.71 14.36
CA ALA A 215 4.24 0.07 13.64
C ALA A 215 2.91 0.78 13.86
N GLU A 216 2.57 1.11 15.10
CA GLU A 216 1.37 1.86 15.46
C GLU A 216 1.39 3.28 14.87
N GLN A 217 2.54 3.96 14.91
CA GLN A 217 2.70 5.27 14.28
C GLN A 217 2.40 5.20 12.78
N LEU A 218 2.97 4.23 12.05
CA LEU A 218 2.71 4.03 10.63
C LEU A 218 1.24 3.71 10.36
N LEU A 219 0.64 2.84 11.18
CA LEU A 219 -0.75 2.46 11.04
C LEU A 219 -1.69 3.65 11.25
N HIS A 220 -1.46 4.43 12.29
CA HIS A 220 -2.17 5.70 12.53
C HIS A 220 -2.00 6.67 11.35
N CYS A 221 -0.77 6.81 10.82
CA CYS A 221 -0.48 7.66 9.67
C CYS A 221 -1.18 7.21 8.37
N VAL A 222 -1.50 5.92 8.22
CA VAL A 222 -2.33 5.43 7.10
C VAL A 222 -3.81 5.68 7.38
N ARG A 223 -4.27 5.35 8.59
CA ARG A 223 -5.68 5.36 8.99
C ARG A 223 -6.26 6.77 9.02
N HIS A 224 -5.63 7.67 9.76
CA HIS A 224 -6.11 9.03 10.01
C HIS A 224 -6.44 9.84 8.73
N PRO A 225 -5.56 9.97 7.71
CA PRO A 225 -5.90 10.75 6.52
C PRO A 225 -7.08 10.14 5.75
N LEU A 226 -7.20 8.81 5.72
CA LEU A 226 -8.29 8.12 5.03
C LEU A 226 -9.62 8.28 5.78
N GLU A 227 -9.63 8.17 7.11
CA GLU A 227 -10.80 8.48 7.95
C GLU A 227 -11.27 9.92 7.75
N GLN A 228 -10.35 10.89 7.76
CA GLN A 228 -10.72 12.28 7.48
C GLN A 228 -11.31 12.48 6.08
N ALA A 229 -10.86 11.71 5.08
CA ALA A 229 -11.42 11.78 3.73
C ALA A 229 -12.83 11.20 3.68
N THR A 230 -13.07 10.04 4.29
CA THR A 230 -14.38 9.40 4.34
C THR A 230 -15.37 10.21 5.19
N GLU A 231 -14.94 10.74 6.34
CA GLU A 231 -15.76 11.65 7.15
C GLU A 231 -16.16 12.91 6.39
N ARG A 232 -15.23 13.50 5.64
CA ARG A 232 -15.54 14.70 4.83
C ARG A 232 -16.57 14.37 3.75
N LEU A 233 -16.46 13.20 3.11
CA LEU A 233 -17.48 12.72 2.18
C LEU A 233 -18.81 12.51 2.91
N ALA A 234 -18.82 11.77 4.01
CA ALA A 234 -20.02 11.50 4.81
C ALA A 234 -20.70 12.80 5.26
N ARG A 235 -19.96 13.81 5.75
CA ARG A 235 -20.52 15.13 6.12
C ARG A 235 -21.11 15.89 4.93
N ARG A 236 -20.53 15.75 3.72
CA ARG A 236 -21.11 16.33 2.50
C ARG A 236 -22.47 15.69 2.18
N PHE A 237 -22.61 14.38 2.41
CA PHE A 237 -23.87 13.65 2.19
C PHE A 237 -24.88 13.80 3.35
N GLY A 238 -24.45 13.79 4.61
CA GLY A 238 -25.34 13.97 5.77
C GLY A 238 -25.94 15.38 5.88
N ARG A 239 -25.33 16.40 5.25
CA ARG A 239 -26.03 17.69 5.03
C ARG A 239 -27.24 17.56 4.12
N ARG A 240 -27.24 16.56 3.24
CA ARG A 240 -28.34 16.20 2.33
C ARG A 240 -29.36 15.28 3.03
N GLU A 241 -28.88 14.41 3.91
CA GLU A 241 -29.69 13.48 4.71
C GLU A 241 -29.62 13.84 6.20
N GLN A 242 -30.47 14.76 6.64
CA GLN A 242 -30.54 15.14 8.07
C GLN A 242 -30.85 13.91 8.94
N GLY A 243 -29.95 13.58 9.87
CA GLY A 243 -30.33 12.96 11.15
C GLY A 243 -29.79 11.57 11.49
N LYS A 244 -28.78 11.04 10.80
CA LYS A 244 -28.17 9.76 11.22
C LYS A 244 -26.77 9.99 11.80
N ASP A 245 -26.67 9.92 13.13
CA ASP A 245 -25.38 9.89 13.81
C ASP A 245 -24.67 8.58 13.44
N VAL A 246 -23.53 8.71 12.74
CA VAL A 246 -22.66 7.58 12.41
C VAL A 246 -21.69 7.42 13.57
N GLU A 247 -21.93 6.42 14.43
CA GLU A 247 -20.97 6.03 15.47
C GLU A 247 -19.69 5.52 14.80
N GLY A 248 -18.65 6.37 14.75
CA GLY A 248 -17.39 6.12 14.04
C GLY A 248 -16.36 5.26 14.79
N GLY A 249 -16.74 4.61 15.90
CA GLY A 249 -15.80 3.89 16.76
C GLY A 249 -15.87 2.38 16.57
N GLY A 250 -15.14 1.82 15.60
CA GLY A 250 -15.01 0.35 15.51
C GLY A 250 -14.69 -0.22 14.14
N ALA A 251 -14.59 0.60 13.09
CA ALA A 251 -14.23 0.08 11.79
C ALA A 251 -12.74 -0.28 11.75
N ASP A 252 -12.46 -1.55 11.52
CA ASP A 252 -11.13 -2.14 11.50
C ASP A 252 -10.60 -2.35 10.08
N LEU A 253 -11.51 -2.48 9.12
CA LEU A 253 -11.18 -2.78 7.74
C LEU A 253 -11.56 -1.62 6.84
N MET A 254 -10.74 -1.40 5.82
CA MET A 254 -11.01 -0.46 4.74
C MET A 254 -11.13 -1.22 3.42
N LEU A 255 -12.28 -1.11 2.78
CA LEU A 255 -12.52 -1.56 1.42
C LEU A 255 -12.05 -0.49 0.44
N VAL A 256 -11.18 -0.87 -0.50
CA VAL A 256 -10.70 0.02 -1.56
C VAL A 256 -11.27 -0.45 -2.89
N SER A 257 -12.11 0.36 -3.51
CA SER A 257 -12.78 0.06 -4.78
C SER A 257 -12.50 1.14 -5.84
N ALA A 258 -12.60 0.72 -7.10
CA ALA A 258 -12.44 1.58 -8.27
C ALA A 258 -13.53 1.31 -9.30
N GLN A 259 -13.74 2.21 -10.25
CA GLN A 259 -14.68 1.94 -11.34
C GLN A 259 -14.17 0.75 -12.18
N ALA A 260 -15.05 -0.19 -12.50
CA ALA A 260 -14.67 -1.24 -13.44
C ALA A 260 -14.73 -0.67 -14.87
N LEU A 261 -13.61 -0.77 -15.60
CA LEU A 261 -13.49 -0.23 -16.96
C LEU A 261 -14.43 -0.93 -17.97
N GLU A 262 -14.89 -2.13 -17.64
CA GLU A 262 -15.83 -2.91 -18.46
C GLU A 262 -17.20 -2.23 -18.62
N PHE A 263 -17.57 -1.31 -17.72
CA PHE A 263 -18.83 -0.55 -17.80
C PHE A 263 -18.66 0.85 -18.40
N ALA A 264 -17.50 1.14 -19.00
CA ALA A 264 -17.14 2.48 -19.48
C ALA A 264 -17.62 2.77 -20.91
N GLU A 265 -18.12 1.77 -21.65
CA GLU A 265 -18.41 1.91 -23.09
C GLU A 265 -19.70 2.69 -23.39
N ASP A 266 -20.65 2.77 -22.44
CA ASP A 266 -22.00 3.33 -22.68
C ASP A 266 -22.29 4.69 -22.03
N LEU A 267 -21.30 5.33 -21.38
CA LEU A 267 -21.51 6.59 -20.64
C LEU A 267 -21.01 7.82 -21.40
N ASP A 268 -21.65 8.97 -21.14
CA ASP A 268 -21.16 10.28 -21.60
C ASP A 268 -19.66 10.43 -21.27
N THR A 269 -18.91 10.96 -22.24
CA THR A 269 -17.46 11.06 -22.18
C THR A 269 -17.01 11.84 -20.93
N ALA A 270 -17.79 12.82 -20.49
CA ALA A 270 -17.49 13.61 -19.30
C ALA A 270 -17.62 12.83 -17.98
N GLU A 271 -18.73 12.10 -17.79
CA GLU A 271 -18.94 11.29 -16.57
C GLU A 271 -17.93 10.14 -16.50
N ASN A 272 -17.66 9.49 -17.64
CA ASN A 272 -16.67 8.44 -17.73
C ASN A 272 -15.26 8.96 -17.40
N THR A 273 -14.88 10.13 -17.94
CA THR A 273 -13.59 10.78 -17.62
C THR A 273 -13.46 11.05 -16.12
N LEU A 274 -14.52 11.51 -15.47
CA LEU A 274 -14.52 11.77 -14.04
C LEU A 274 -14.31 10.47 -13.23
N ARG A 275 -15.02 9.39 -13.59
CA ARG A 275 -14.89 8.07 -12.95
C ARG A 275 -13.49 7.46 -13.14
N CYS A 276 -12.90 7.63 -14.33
CA CYS A 276 -11.51 7.23 -14.58
C CYS A 276 -10.53 7.99 -13.69
N ARG A 277 -10.72 9.31 -13.50
CA ARG A 277 -9.89 10.12 -12.59
C ARG A 277 -10.00 9.64 -11.15
N MET A 278 -11.22 9.39 -10.66
CA MET A 278 -11.44 8.86 -9.31
C MET A 278 -10.72 7.52 -9.09
N THR A 279 -10.71 6.66 -10.10
CA THR A 279 -9.96 5.40 -10.06
C THR A 279 -8.46 5.66 -9.96
N GLN A 280 -7.92 6.60 -10.72
CA GLN A 280 -6.50 6.98 -10.70
C GLN A 280 -6.06 7.52 -9.33
N ASP A 281 -6.99 8.02 -8.50
CA ASP A 281 -6.65 8.59 -7.20
C ASP A 281 -6.30 7.53 -6.15
N VAL A 282 -6.89 6.32 -6.24
CA VAL A 282 -6.66 5.21 -5.29
C VAL A 282 -5.71 4.12 -5.80
N VAL A 283 -5.54 3.99 -7.12
CA VAL A 283 -4.62 2.99 -7.72
C VAL A 283 -3.19 3.09 -7.17
N PRO A 284 -2.59 4.29 -6.97
CA PRO A 284 -1.25 4.40 -6.41
C PRO A 284 -1.09 3.77 -5.01
N LEU A 285 -2.12 3.88 -4.16
CA LEU A 285 -2.15 3.23 -2.85
C LEU A 285 -2.15 1.71 -3.00
N VAL A 286 -3.01 1.15 -3.86
CA VAL A 286 -3.04 -0.29 -4.15
C VAL A 286 -1.70 -0.79 -4.71
N VAL A 287 -1.06 -0.03 -5.59
CA VAL A 287 0.27 -0.35 -6.13
C VAL A 287 1.33 -0.34 -5.03
N ALA A 288 1.27 0.58 -4.07
CA ALA A 288 2.17 0.60 -2.92
C ALA A 288 1.98 -0.63 -2.02
N LEU A 289 0.72 -1.03 -1.77
CA LEU A 289 0.39 -2.23 -1.01
C LEU A 289 0.89 -3.51 -1.71
N GLU A 290 0.70 -3.63 -3.02
CA GLU A 290 1.23 -4.75 -3.80
C GLU A 290 2.77 -4.84 -3.72
N ARG A 291 3.48 -3.71 -3.64
CA ARG A 291 4.94 -3.73 -3.43
C ARG A 291 5.31 -4.32 -2.08
N CYS A 292 4.58 -3.97 -1.03
CA CYS A 292 4.77 -4.52 0.30
C CYS A 292 4.56 -6.04 0.31
N ARG A 293 3.45 -6.49 -0.31
CA ARG A 293 3.13 -7.92 -0.47
C ARG A 293 4.22 -8.69 -1.22
N LEU A 294 4.63 -8.19 -2.39
CA LEU A 294 5.70 -8.81 -3.17
C LEU A 294 7.04 -8.82 -2.43
N TRP A 295 7.33 -7.77 -1.65
CA TRP A 295 8.55 -7.66 -0.87
C TRP A 295 8.68 -8.78 0.18
N VAL A 296 7.60 -9.09 0.90
CA VAL A 296 7.59 -10.17 1.91
C VAL A 296 7.48 -11.58 1.29
N GLY A 297 7.35 -11.69 -0.02
CA GLY A 297 7.22 -12.99 -0.70
C GLY A 297 5.79 -13.53 -0.75
N GLU A 298 4.79 -12.76 -0.31
CA GLU A 298 3.39 -13.17 -0.42
C GLU A 298 2.98 -13.26 -1.91
N GLY A 299 2.37 -14.38 -2.28
CA GLY A 299 2.03 -14.70 -3.67
C GLY A 299 3.13 -15.37 -4.50
N TRP A 300 4.34 -15.55 -3.95
CA TRP A 300 5.45 -16.27 -4.61
C TRP A 300 5.57 -17.75 -4.22
N VAL A 301 4.73 -18.24 -3.29
CA VAL A 301 4.84 -19.61 -2.79
C VAL A 301 4.64 -20.60 -3.94
N ASP A 302 5.71 -21.37 -4.20
CA ASP A 302 5.80 -22.36 -5.25
C ASP A 302 4.74 -23.44 -5.06
N VAL A 303 3.76 -23.49 -5.96
CA VAL A 303 2.77 -24.58 -6.10
C VAL A 303 3.47 -25.94 -6.35
N ARG A 304 4.76 -25.94 -6.63
CA ARG A 304 5.57 -27.13 -6.93
C ARG A 304 5.93 -27.98 -5.70
N LYS A 305 5.59 -27.57 -4.48
CA LYS A 305 5.85 -28.35 -3.25
C LYS A 305 4.65 -29.14 -2.70
N THR A 306 3.51 -29.11 -3.38
CA THR A 306 2.29 -29.83 -2.98
C THR A 306 1.88 -30.95 -3.95
N ALA A 307 2.81 -31.45 -4.78
CA ALA A 307 2.62 -32.61 -5.64
C ALA A 307 3.55 -33.74 -5.22
#